data_AF-A0A9D2KUR1-F1
#
_entry.id   AF-A0A9D2KUR1-F1
#
_cell.length_a   1.000
_cell.length_b   1.000
_cell.length_c   1.000
_cell.angle_alpha   90.00
_cell.angle_beta   90.00
_cell.angle_gamma   90.00
#
_symmetry.space_group_name_H-M   'P 1'
#
loop_
_entity.id
_entity.type
_entity.pdbx_description
1 polymer ?
#
loop_
_entity_poly.entity_id
_entity_poly.type
_entity_poly.pdbx_seq_one_letter_code
_entity_poly.pdbx_strand_id
1 'polypeptide(L)'
;MKHLLIYLLTLAWLSNLVACTSTPSQVTNPDIVSIELPLRQNDQLIKLSELADSIRYIPLQTTDSCLIGSIDKLLQTDKGKFVIVDKETAVAVYLFDKNGRFLNHIGRQGQGYGEYVSIEDVTWGDGYVYVWDSNLHKVLKYTEQGKLVNEFKFDHTAYSVHSLQEDVLAFACDYTPNHSLKQKGKYPNLLIYDATSDQLNTDLYFDERMDGTGFMSTLNNLTEGNLYLPLNDTLYTVDKTGASAKYVLRYADRYEKNKEEYIRTCLTEPITADKAEDAFHQGAYPHLITYLNCDSLSLLFMRMKDRLYYGFYYPHTGIYKEANSTERWPIVNDLHKTFLFSPRCAKGNRVYCVTDPSAFLKENENSLTVREEDNPIIVEIFMKAR
;
A
#
# COMPACT_ATOMS: atom_id res chain seq x y z
N MET A 1 80.05 -19.00 31.47
CA MET A 1 80.17 -17.53 31.37
C MET A 1 79.70 -17.10 30.01
N LYS A 2 78.67 -16.23 29.97
CA LYS A 2 78.59 -15.01 29.15
C LYS A 2 78.94 -15.19 27.65
N HIS A 3 78.07 -14.95 26.69
CA HIS A 3 77.31 -13.73 26.42
C HIS A 3 76.20 -14.15 25.42
N LEU A 4 74.92 -13.88 25.65
CA LEU A 4 74.24 -12.61 25.37
C LEU A 4 74.60 -12.00 24.00
N LEU A 5 73.54 -11.73 23.23
CA LEU A 5 73.42 -10.89 22.05
C LEU A 5 73.48 -11.61 20.68
N ILE A 6 72.33 -11.53 19.99
CA ILE A 6 72.04 -11.46 18.55
C ILE A 6 70.67 -12.15 18.40
N TYR A 7 69.56 -11.46 18.71
CA TYR A 7 68.76 -10.74 17.72
C TYR A 7 68.79 -11.40 16.34
N LEU A 8 67.77 -12.21 16.03
CA LEU A 8 66.97 -12.14 14.79
C LEU A 8 66.20 -13.45 14.58
N LEU A 9 64.91 -13.27 14.31
CA LEU A 9 64.00 -14.15 13.55
C LEU A 9 63.29 -15.29 14.29
N THR A 10 61.98 -15.37 13.93
CA THR A 10 60.92 -16.33 14.31
C THR A 10 60.34 -16.09 15.72
N LEU A 11 59.43 -15.13 15.97
CA LEU A 11 58.13 -14.83 15.36
C LEU A 11 57.14 -16.01 15.39
N ALA A 12 56.04 -15.78 16.09
CA ALA A 12 54.74 -16.44 16.04
C ALA A 12 54.50 -17.67 16.94
N TRP A 13 54.33 -17.44 18.25
CA TRP A 13 53.39 -18.20 19.08
C TRP A 13 52.59 -17.23 19.95
N LEU A 14 51.28 -17.49 20.08
CA LEU A 14 50.22 -16.72 20.76
C LEU A 14 49.56 -15.61 19.92
N SER A 15 48.37 -15.88 19.40
CA SER A 15 47.11 -15.49 20.09
C SER A 15 45.88 -15.53 19.16
N ASN A 16 44.73 -15.76 19.79
CA ASN A 16 43.37 -15.41 19.36
C ASN A 16 42.59 -16.41 18.49
N LEU A 17 41.95 -17.32 19.22
CA LEU A 17 40.49 -17.53 19.23
C LEU A 17 39.73 -16.60 18.26
N VAL A 18 39.36 -17.12 17.09
CA VAL A 18 38.30 -16.53 16.27
C VAL A 18 36.99 -17.14 16.75
N ALA A 19 36.22 -16.34 17.47
CA ALA A 19 34.81 -16.59 17.71
C ALA A 19 34.08 -16.57 16.37
N CYS A 20 33.44 -17.68 16.01
CA CYS A 20 32.44 -17.70 14.95
C CYS A 20 31.20 -16.96 15.45
N THR A 21 31.09 -15.67 15.15
CA THR A 21 29.79 -15.01 15.09
C THR A 21 29.14 -15.42 13.78
N SER A 22 28.19 -16.36 13.83
CA SER A 22 27.24 -16.54 12.74
C SER A 22 26.36 -15.30 12.68
N THR A 23 26.74 -14.31 11.88
CA THR A 23 25.79 -13.34 11.35
C THR A 23 24.70 -14.11 10.60
N PRO A 24 23.40 -13.79 10.79
CA PRO A 24 22.38 -14.31 9.91
C PRO A 24 22.75 -13.87 8.51
N SER A 25 22.97 -14.84 7.63
CA SER A 25 23.18 -14.55 6.21
C SER A 25 21.90 -13.90 5.71
N GLN A 26 21.94 -12.58 5.45
CA GLN A 26 20.92 -11.97 4.62
C GLN A 26 20.92 -12.76 3.32
N VAL A 27 19.79 -13.40 3.01
CA VAL A 27 19.59 -14.09 1.75
C VAL A 27 19.51 -13.00 0.68
N THR A 28 20.64 -12.56 0.17
CA THR A 28 20.71 -11.77 -1.06
C THR A 28 20.52 -12.76 -2.20
N ASN A 29 19.26 -13.00 -2.56
CA ASN A 29 18.96 -13.59 -3.85
C ASN A 29 19.38 -12.54 -4.92
N PRO A 30 20.40 -12.79 -5.75
CA PRO A 30 20.99 -11.77 -6.63
C PRO A 30 20.03 -11.19 -7.67
N ASP A 31 18.84 -11.78 -7.82
CA ASP A 31 17.82 -11.35 -8.79
C ASP A 31 16.81 -10.33 -8.22
N ILE A 32 16.79 -10.07 -6.90
CA ILE A 32 15.83 -9.12 -6.30
C ILE A 32 16.42 -7.70 -6.30
N VAL A 33 15.70 -6.77 -6.93
CA VAL A 33 16.10 -5.37 -7.01
C VAL A 33 15.98 -4.70 -5.63
N SER A 34 17.08 -4.11 -5.17
CA SER A 34 17.11 -3.29 -3.95
C SER A 34 16.93 -1.80 -4.31
N ILE A 35 16.06 -1.10 -3.58
CA ILE A 35 15.84 0.34 -3.72
C ILE A 35 16.46 1.02 -2.51
N GLU A 36 17.52 1.81 -2.75
CA GLU A 36 18.16 2.61 -1.72
C GLU A 36 17.32 3.85 -1.39
N LEU A 37 16.87 3.96 -0.15
CA LEU A 37 16.00 5.02 0.35
C LEU A 37 16.80 5.94 1.31
N PRO A 38 17.38 7.05 0.81
CA PRO A 38 18.22 7.92 1.61
C PRO A 38 17.45 8.65 2.73
N LEU A 39 16.15 8.92 2.55
CA LEU A 39 15.28 9.58 3.53
C LEU A 39 15.93 10.86 4.09
N ARG A 40 16.21 11.79 3.18
CA ARG A 40 16.92 13.02 3.50
C ARG A 40 16.12 13.85 4.51
N GLN A 41 16.82 14.48 5.46
CA GLN A 41 16.19 15.24 6.53
C GLN A 41 16.01 16.72 6.18
N ASN A 42 16.61 17.18 5.08
CA ASN A 42 16.40 18.51 4.55
C ASN A 42 15.22 18.50 3.57
N ASP A 43 14.35 19.51 3.69
CA ASP A 43 13.24 19.71 2.79
C ASP A 43 13.71 19.73 1.32
N GLN A 44 13.06 18.90 0.51
CA GLN A 44 13.30 18.80 -0.91
C GLN A 44 11.95 18.71 -1.60
N LEU A 45 11.59 19.74 -2.36
CA LEU A 45 10.35 19.76 -3.12
C LEU A 45 10.62 19.37 -4.57
N ILE A 46 9.66 18.70 -5.18
CA ILE A 46 9.66 18.41 -6.62
C ILE A 46 8.45 19.07 -7.24
N LYS A 47 8.64 19.70 -8.40
CA LYS A 47 7.54 20.25 -9.20
C LYS A 47 6.79 19.11 -9.89
N LEU A 48 5.46 19.18 -9.92
CA LEU A 48 4.65 18.17 -10.61
C LEU A 48 5.02 18.07 -12.09
N SER A 49 5.36 19.19 -12.74
CA SER A 49 5.83 19.22 -14.13
C SER A 49 7.13 18.44 -14.37
N GLU A 50 7.89 18.08 -13.33
CA GLU A 50 9.03 17.17 -13.48
C GLU A 50 8.60 15.71 -13.60
N LEU A 51 7.43 15.35 -13.06
CA LEU A 51 6.93 13.97 -13.00
C LEU A 51 5.85 13.70 -14.05
N ALA A 52 5.04 14.70 -14.39
CA ALA A 52 3.89 14.59 -15.27
C ALA A 52 4.00 15.50 -16.49
N ASP A 53 3.41 15.06 -17.61
CA ASP A 53 3.32 15.82 -18.86
C ASP A 53 2.09 16.73 -18.87
N SER A 54 0.95 16.20 -18.43
CA SER A 54 -0.33 16.91 -18.43
C SER A 54 -1.28 16.34 -17.39
N ILE A 55 -2.38 17.05 -17.17
CA ILE A 55 -3.48 16.63 -16.30
C ILE A 55 -4.82 16.77 -17.01
N ARG A 56 -5.81 15.97 -16.60
CA ARG A 56 -7.21 16.07 -17.03
C ARG A 56 -8.12 15.94 -15.82
N TYR A 57 -9.11 16.82 -15.74
CA TYR A 57 -10.13 16.78 -14.70
C TYR A 57 -11.38 16.05 -15.17
N ILE A 58 -11.97 15.28 -14.28
CA ILE A 58 -13.16 14.47 -14.53
C ILE A 58 -14.11 14.71 -13.34
N PRO A 59 -14.98 15.73 -13.41
CA PRO A 59 -16.01 15.95 -12.41
C PRO A 59 -16.95 14.73 -12.37
N LEU A 60 -17.17 14.17 -11.18
CA LEU A 60 -18.15 13.11 -11.02
C LEU A 60 -19.55 13.71 -11.02
N GLN A 61 -20.48 13.10 -11.74
CA GLN A 61 -21.86 13.55 -11.80
C GLN A 61 -22.46 13.59 -10.39
N THR A 62 -23.11 14.70 -10.06
CA THR A 62 -23.83 14.90 -8.79
C THR A 62 -25.33 14.78 -9.02
N THR A 63 -25.98 13.82 -8.36
CA THR A 63 -27.43 13.71 -8.24
C THR A 63 -27.75 13.04 -6.91
N ASP A 64 -29.00 13.12 -6.43
CA ASP A 64 -29.46 12.42 -5.23
C ASP A 64 -29.17 10.90 -5.26
N SER A 65 -29.04 10.32 -6.45
CA SER A 65 -28.76 8.89 -6.63
C SER A 65 -27.29 8.50 -6.50
N CYS A 66 -26.36 9.47 -6.46
CA CYS A 66 -24.93 9.21 -6.53
C CYS A 66 -24.08 10.19 -5.69
N LEU A 67 -24.62 10.70 -4.58
CA LEU A 67 -23.87 11.56 -3.66
C LEU A 67 -22.73 10.79 -2.99
N ILE A 68 -21.53 11.35 -3.02
CA ILE A 68 -20.31 10.75 -2.44
C ILE A 68 -19.94 11.56 -1.21
N GLY A 69 -19.84 10.90 -0.06
CA GLY A 69 -19.34 11.51 1.18
C GLY A 69 -17.82 11.49 1.25
N SER A 70 -17.22 10.31 1.08
CA SER A 70 -15.76 10.12 1.05
C SER A 70 -15.35 9.15 -0.05
N ILE A 71 -14.16 9.37 -0.64
CA ILE A 71 -13.52 8.39 -1.54
C ILE A 71 -12.41 7.69 -0.77
N ASP A 72 -12.76 6.56 -0.16
CA ASP A 72 -11.86 5.70 0.60
C ASP A 72 -11.00 4.81 -0.31
N LYS A 73 -11.58 4.40 -1.45
CA LYS A 73 -10.86 3.69 -2.52
C LYS A 73 -11.34 4.12 -3.91
N LEU A 74 -10.39 4.24 -4.81
CA LEU A 74 -10.61 4.48 -6.24
C LEU A 74 -9.99 3.33 -7.02
N LEU A 75 -10.76 2.70 -7.90
CA LEU A 75 -10.24 1.69 -8.84
C LEU A 75 -10.61 2.09 -10.27
N GLN A 76 -9.79 1.67 -11.23
CA GLN A 76 -10.09 1.81 -12.64
C GLN A 76 -10.18 0.44 -13.32
N THR A 77 -11.31 0.19 -13.98
CA THR A 77 -11.52 -0.99 -14.83
C THR A 77 -10.66 -0.91 -16.10
N ASP A 78 -10.42 -2.03 -16.79
CA ASP A 78 -9.70 -2.02 -18.07
C ASP A 78 -10.39 -1.19 -19.17
N LYS A 79 -11.70 -0.97 -19.04
CA LYS A 79 -12.49 -0.12 -19.94
C LYS A 79 -12.45 1.38 -19.57
N GLY A 80 -11.68 1.74 -18.54
CA GLY A 80 -11.51 3.11 -18.06
C GLY A 80 -12.66 3.65 -17.21
N LYS A 81 -13.64 2.81 -16.83
CA LYS A 81 -14.65 3.17 -15.82
C LYS A 81 -14.02 3.26 -14.43
N PHE A 82 -14.62 4.07 -13.57
CA PHE A 82 -14.17 4.26 -12.19
C PHE A 82 -15.12 3.55 -11.22
N VAL A 83 -14.56 2.74 -10.32
CA VAL A 83 -15.26 2.21 -9.15
C VAL A 83 -14.87 3.08 -7.96
N ILE A 84 -15.86 3.77 -7.38
CA ILE A 84 -15.70 4.65 -6.23
C ILE A 84 -16.25 3.93 -5.01
N VAL A 85 -15.44 3.85 -3.96
CA VAL A 85 -15.82 3.22 -2.70
C VAL A 85 -15.89 4.28 -1.62
N ASP A 86 -17.08 4.43 -1.06
CA ASP A 86 -17.35 5.22 0.13
C ASP A 86 -17.68 4.23 1.25
N LYS A 87 -16.70 3.94 2.11
CA LYS A 87 -16.78 2.86 3.09
C LYS A 87 -17.61 3.27 4.30
N GLU A 88 -17.45 4.52 4.74
CA GLU A 88 -17.91 4.99 6.04
C GLU A 88 -19.14 5.90 5.96
N THR A 89 -19.19 6.81 4.99
CA THR A 89 -20.21 7.86 4.98
C THR A 89 -21.48 7.39 4.30
N ALA A 90 -21.36 6.89 3.07
CA ALA A 90 -22.49 6.39 2.29
C ALA A 90 -22.61 4.85 2.33
N VAL A 91 -21.55 4.14 2.75
CA VAL A 91 -21.44 2.67 2.72
C VAL A 91 -21.90 2.14 1.35
N ALA A 92 -21.27 2.64 0.29
CA ALA A 92 -21.72 2.45 -1.07
C ALA A 92 -20.55 2.28 -2.06
N VAL A 93 -20.82 1.49 -3.10
CA VAL A 93 -19.90 1.29 -4.23
C VAL A 93 -20.58 1.81 -5.50
N TYR A 94 -19.97 2.83 -6.11
CA TYR A 94 -20.50 3.49 -7.29
C TYR A 94 -19.67 3.13 -8.52
N LEU A 95 -20.33 2.96 -9.66
CA LEU A 95 -19.68 2.85 -10.96
C LEU A 95 -19.95 4.11 -11.79
N PHE A 96 -18.86 4.75 -12.24
CA PHE A 96 -18.89 5.89 -13.15
C PHE A 96 -18.18 5.53 -14.46
N ASP A 97 -18.62 6.13 -15.56
CA ASP A 97 -17.87 6.03 -16.82
C ASP A 97 -16.57 6.85 -16.79
N LYS A 98 -15.76 6.72 -17.84
CA LYS A 98 -14.48 7.43 -17.99
C LYS A 98 -14.56 8.96 -18.06
N ASN A 99 -15.78 9.50 -18.17
CA ASN A 99 -16.07 10.93 -18.24
C ASN A 99 -16.77 11.43 -16.97
N GLY A 100 -16.91 10.58 -15.94
CA GLY A 100 -17.53 10.94 -14.67
C GLY A 100 -19.05 10.88 -14.68
N ARG A 101 -19.70 10.31 -15.71
CA ARG A 101 -21.15 10.07 -15.69
C ARG A 101 -21.46 8.87 -14.80
N PHE A 102 -22.43 9.02 -13.91
CA PHE A 102 -22.90 7.94 -13.06
C PHE A 102 -23.58 6.85 -13.92
N LEU A 103 -23.20 5.60 -13.69
CA LEU A 103 -23.78 4.44 -14.37
C LEU A 103 -24.77 3.72 -13.46
N ASN A 104 -24.31 3.25 -12.29
CA ASN A 104 -25.10 2.48 -11.34
C ASN A 104 -24.35 2.29 -10.00
N HIS A 105 -25.09 1.83 -9.00
CA HIS A 105 -24.52 1.22 -7.79
C HIS A 105 -24.08 -0.22 -8.05
N ILE A 106 -23.13 -0.70 -7.27
CA ILE A 106 -22.72 -2.10 -7.20
C ILE A 106 -23.24 -2.71 -5.90
N GLY A 107 -24.24 -3.58 -6.00
CA GLY A 107 -24.94 -4.08 -4.82
C GLY A 107 -25.69 -2.95 -4.09
N ARG A 108 -26.03 -3.21 -2.82
CA ARG A 108 -26.60 -2.21 -1.92
C ARG A 108 -26.36 -2.60 -0.47
N GLN A 109 -26.40 -1.61 0.41
CA GLN A 109 -26.37 -1.83 1.85
C GLN A 109 -27.65 -2.51 2.34
N GLY A 110 -27.52 -3.51 3.20
CA GLY A 110 -28.63 -4.24 3.81
C GLY A 110 -28.22 -5.60 4.35
N GLN A 111 -29.18 -6.35 4.89
CA GLN A 111 -28.96 -7.66 5.54
C GLN A 111 -29.50 -8.84 4.71
N GLY A 112 -30.09 -8.57 3.54
CA GLY A 112 -30.64 -9.57 2.65
C GLY A 112 -29.58 -10.32 1.82
N TYR A 113 -30.06 -11.28 1.04
CA TYR A 113 -29.22 -12.00 0.08
C TYR A 113 -28.69 -11.04 -1.00
N GLY A 114 -27.37 -11.04 -1.23
CA GLY A 114 -26.74 -10.12 -2.17
C GLY A 114 -26.60 -8.68 -1.67
N GLU A 115 -26.74 -8.47 -0.37
CA GLU A 115 -26.51 -7.19 0.30
C GLU A 115 -25.31 -7.31 1.24
N TYR A 116 -24.63 -6.17 1.45
CA TYR A 116 -23.53 -6.02 2.40
C TYR A 116 -23.94 -5.06 3.53
N VAL A 117 -23.40 -5.24 4.73
CA VAL A 117 -23.64 -4.34 5.87
C VAL A 117 -22.47 -3.40 6.11
N SER A 118 -21.25 -3.83 5.78
CA SER A 118 -20.03 -3.02 5.78
C SER A 118 -19.19 -3.29 4.53
N ILE A 119 -18.30 -2.35 4.22
CA ILE A 119 -17.32 -2.49 3.15
C ILE A 119 -15.93 -2.37 3.76
N GLU A 120 -15.28 -3.51 3.98
CA GLU A 120 -13.88 -3.53 4.42
C GLU A 120 -12.96 -3.16 3.26
N ASP A 121 -13.15 -3.81 2.11
CA ASP A 121 -12.40 -3.50 0.91
C ASP A 121 -13.15 -3.93 -0.36
N VAL A 122 -12.75 -3.35 -1.50
CA VAL A 122 -13.32 -3.66 -2.81
C VAL A 122 -12.19 -3.89 -3.80
N THR A 123 -12.38 -4.85 -4.69
CA THR A 123 -11.48 -5.08 -5.82
C THR A 123 -12.27 -5.28 -7.11
N TRP A 124 -11.62 -5.00 -8.23
CA TRP A 124 -12.15 -5.26 -9.56
C TRP A 124 -11.18 -6.18 -10.30
N GLY A 125 -11.69 -7.20 -10.95
CA GLY A 125 -10.92 -8.16 -11.73
C GLY A 125 -11.83 -8.96 -12.66
N ASP A 126 -11.35 -9.24 -13.87
CA ASP A 126 -12.05 -10.03 -14.89
C ASP A 126 -13.50 -9.60 -15.18
N GLY A 127 -13.77 -8.28 -15.08
CA GLY A 127 -15.10 -7.72 -15.34
C GLY A 127 -16.09 -7.86 -14.18
N TYR A 128 -15.63 -8.25 -13.00
CA TYR A 128 -16.43 -8.32 -11.78
C TYR A 128 -15.92 -7.37 -10.71
N VAL A 129 -16.82 -6.96 -9.83
CA VAL A 129 -16.51 -6.22 -8.61
C VAL A 129 -16.73 -7.16 -7.44
N TYR A 130 -15.72 -7.31 -6.59
CA TYR A 130 -15.77 -8.11 -5.38
C TYR A 130 -15.78 -7.16 -4.18
N VAL A 131 -16.79 -7.28 -3.34
CA VAL A 131 -16.95 -6.48 -2.11
C VAL A 131 -16.68 -7.40 -0.92
N TRP A 132 -15.67 -7.07 -0.12
CA TRP A 132 -15.35 -7.75 1.12
C TRP A 132 -16.13 -7.11 2.27
N ASP A 133 -17.08 -7.86 2.83
CA ASP A 133 -17.85 -7.50 4.01
C ASP A 133 -17.26 -8.25 5.20
N SER A 134 -16.40 -7.56 5.97
CA SER A 134 -15.72 -8.14 7.13
C SER A 134 -16.68 -8.47 8.28
N ASN A 135 -17.80 -7.75 8.41
CA ASN A 135 -18.77 -7.99 9.47
C ASN A 135 -19.58 -9.26 9.25
N LEU A 136 -19.88 -9.59 7.99
CA LEU A 136 -20.56 -10.83 7.61
C LEU A 136 -19.59 -11.95 7.20
N HIS A 137 -18.29 -11.70 7.26
CA HIS A 137 -17.22 -12.60 6.81
C HIS A 137 -17.51 -13.21 5.43
N LYS A 138 -17.92 -12.37 4.47
CA LYS A 138 -18.22 -12.81 3.10
C LYS A 138 -17.71 -11.86 2.03
N VAL A 139 -17.27 -12.40 0.91
CA VAL A 139 -17.06 -11.64 -0.33
C VAL A 139 -18.28 -11.81 -1.22
N LEU A 140 -18.81 -10.69 -1.71
CA LEU A 140 -19.89 -10.67 -2.70
C LEU A 140 -19.31 -10.33 -4.07
N LYS A 141 -19.56 -11.20 -5.07
CA LYS A 141 -19.17 -10.99 -6.47
C LYS A 141 -20.33 -10.38 -7.23
N TYR A 142 -20.11 -9.23 -7.85
CA TYR A 142 -21.09 -8.54 -8.69
C TYR A 142 -20.58 -8.37 -10.11
N THR A 143 -21.51 -8.35 -11.06
CA THR A 143 -21.28 -7.80 -12.40
C THR A 143 -21.07 -6.28 -12.35
N GLU A 144 -20.49 -5.68 -13.39
CA GLU A 144 -20.44 -4.20 -13.51
C GLU A 144 -21.83 -3.55 -13.52
N GLN A 145 -22.90 -4.28 -13.84
CA GLN A 145 -24.28 -3.77 -13.75
C GLN A 145 -24.85 -3.83 -12.32
N GLY A 146 -24.03 -4.18 -11.33
CA GLY A 146 -24.40 -4.24 -9.92
C GLY A 146 -25.26 -5.43 -9.53
N LYS A 147 -25.40 -6.43 -10.42
CA LYS A 147 -26.13 -7.67 -10.12
C LYS A 147 -25.21 -8.68 -9.45
N LEU A 148 -25.70 -9.27 -8.35
CA LEU A 148 -25.01 -10.35 -7.65
C LEU A 148 -24.83 -11.56 -8.58
N VAL A 149 -23.63 -12.14 -8.52
CA VAL A 149 -23.26 -13.38 -9.21
C VAL A 149 -23.05 -14.50 -8.18
N ASN A 150 -22.31 -14.23 -7.10
CA ASN A 150 -21.99 -15.23 -6.09
C ASN A 150 -21.66 -14.60 -4.71
N GLU A 151 -21.69 -15.42 -3.66
CA GLU A 151 -21.22 -15.09 -2.31
C GLU A 151 -20.24 -16.15 -1.82
N PHE A 152 -19.07 -15.74 -1.36
CA PHE A 152 -18.05 -16.61 -0.77
C PHE A 152 -17.96 -16.32 0.73
N LYS A 153 -18.05 -17.34 1.58
CA LYS A 153 -17.98 -17.19 3.04
C LYS A 153 -16.62 -17.64 3.54
N PHE A 154 -16.12 -16.91 4.53
CA PHE A 154 -14.82 -17.14 5.09
C PHE A 154 -14.89 -17.20 6.61
N ASP A 155 -13.91 -17.88 7.20
CA ASP A 155 -13.69 -17.92 8.66
C ASP A 155 -12.31 -17.34 8.97
N HIS A 156 -12.08 -16.13 8.43
CA HIS A 156 -10.85 -15.37 8.61
C HIS A 156 -11.12 -13.86 8.57
N THR A 157 -10.20 -13.11 9.15
CA THR A 157 -10.15 -11.65 9.13
C THR A 157 -9.02 -11.18 8.21
N ALA A 158 -9.35 -10.19 7.38
CA ALA A 158 -8.43 -9.51 6.48
C ALA A 158 -8.93 -8.08 6.24
N TYR A 159 -8.02 -7.18 5.84
CA TYR A 159 -8.31 -5.75 5.66
C TYR A 159 -8.21 -5.29 4.20
N SER A 160 -7.50 -6.04 3.36
CA SER A 160 -7.41 -5.78 1.92
C SER A 160 -7.73 -7.03 1.12
N VAL A 161 -8.40 -6.86 -0.01
CA VAL A 161 -8.73 -7.93 -0.97
C VAL A 161 -8.28 -7.54 -2.37
N HIS A 162 -7.79 -8.51 -3.13
CA HIS A 162 -7.45 -8.33 -4.53
C HIS A 162 -7.83 -9.56 -5.38
N SER A 163 -8.47 -9.32 -6.53
CA SER A 163 -8.76 -10.36 -7.51
C SER A 163 -7.52 -10.60 -8.37
N LEU A 164 -6.93 -11.78 -8.25
CA LEU A 164 -5.78 -12.21 -9.06
C LEU A 164 -6.21 -12.72 -10.44
N GLN A 165 -7.38 -13.36 -10.46
CA GLN A 165 -8.13 -13.77 -11.63
C GLN A 165 -9.58 -13.99 -11.19
N GLU A 166 -10.47 -14.32 -12.13
CA GLU A 166 -11.85 -14.65 -11.83
C GLU A 166 -11.88 -15.76 -10.77
N ASP A 167 -12.52 -15.44 -9.65
CA ASP A 167 -12.76 -16.34 -8.52
C ASP A 167 -11.50 -16.84 -7.80
N VAL A 168 -10.37 -16.16 -8.00
CA VAL A 168 -9.18 -16.31 -7.15
C VAL A 168 -8.87 -14.99 -6.47
N LEU A 169 -8.99 -15.00 -5.14
CA LEU A 169 -8.92 -13.82 -4.29
C LEU A 169 -7.73 -13.92 -3.35
N ALA A 170 -6.90 -12.88 -3.33
CA ALA A 170 -5.86 -12.68 -2.35
C ALA A 170 -6.36 -11.75 -1.24
N PHE A 171 -5.98 -12.04 0.00
CA PHE A 171 -6.31 -11.25 1.18
C PHE A 171 -5.05 -10.93 1.99
N ALA A 172 -4.94 -9.69 2.47
CA ALA A 172 -3.90 -9.27 3.41
C ALA A 172 -4.47 -9.17 4.83
N CYS A 173 -3.86 -9.89 5.77
CA CYS A 173 -4.33 -9.98 7.15
C CYS A 173 -3.70 -8.97 8.12
N ASP A 174 -2.67 -8.24 7.69
CA ASP A 174 -2.00 -7.17 8.45
C ASP A 174 -1.69 -7.56 9.91
N TYR A 175 -0.96 -8.66 10.06
CA TYR A 175 -0.60 -9.36 11.30
C TYR A 175 -1.77 -9.67 12.26
N THR A 176 -2.99 -9.84 11.73
CA THR A 176 -4.13 -10.33 12.51
C THR A 176 -4.10 -11.87 12.63
N PRO A 177 -4.08 -12.42 13.86
CA PRO A 177 -4.07 -13.86 14.09
C PRO A 177 -5.35 -14.56 13.60
N ASN A 178 -5.27 -15.25 12.47
CA ASN A 178 -6.31 -16.17 12.03
C ASN A 178 -6.08 -17.55 12.67
N HIS A 179 -6.67 -17.79 13.85
CA HIS A 179 -6.37 -18.95 14.70
C HIS A 179 -6.59 -20.31 14.04
N SER A 180 -7.61 -20.43 13.17
CA SER A 180 -7.90 -21.63 12.38
C SER A 180 -6.78 -21.99 11.39
N LEU A 181 -5.93 -21.02 11.03
CA LEU A 181 -4.85 -21.14 10.04
C LEU A 181 -3.45 -21.20 10.67
N LYS A 182 -3.36 -21.41 11.99
CA LYS A 182 -2.07 -21.48 12.70
C LYS A 182 -1.21 -22.64 12.20
N GLN A 183 0.05 -22.36 11.86
CA GLN A 183 1.03 -23.39 11.51
C GLN A 183 2.34 -23.17 12.26
N LYS A 184 2.78 -24.19 13.01
CA LYS A 184 4.10 -24.20 13.70
C LYS A 184 4.39 -22.92 14.51
N GLY A 185 3.40 -22.43 15.26
CA GLY A 185 3.54 -21.21 16.09
C GLY A 185 3.47 -19.89 15.32
N LYS A 186 2.98 -19.92 14.08
CA LYS A 186 2.88 -18.75 13.20
C LYS A 186 1.49 -18.63 12.57
N TYR A 187 1.13 -17.43 12.15
CA TYR A 187 -0.08 -17.13 11.38
C TYR A 187 0.29 -16.54 10.02
N PRO A 188 -0.49 -16.79 8.96
CA PRO A 188 -0.23 -16.22 7.64
C PRO A 188 -0.65 -14.74 7.56
N ASN A 189 0.12 -13.91 6.84
CA ASN A 189 -0.31 -12.55 6.46
C ASN A 189 -1.00 -12.51 5.09
N LEU A 190 -0.79 -13.52 4.25
CA LEU A 190 -1.37 -13.61 2.92
C LEU A 190 -2.20 -14.89 2.82
N LEU A 191 -3.45 -14.73 2.43
CA LEU A 191 -4.36 -15.82 2.09
C LEU A 191 -4.69 -15.73 0.60
N ILE A 192 -4.71 -16.85 -0.11
CA ILE A 192 -5.12 -16.94 -1.50
C ILE A 192 -6.17 -18.02 -1.59
N TYR A 193 -7.41 -17.61 -1.84
CA TYR A 193 -8.53 -18.52 -2.02
C TYR A 193 -8.86 -18.68 -3.50
N ASP A 194 -8.89 -19.92 -3.97
CA ASP A 194 -9.35 -20.30 -5.30
C ASP A 194 -10.71 -20.97 -5.17
N ALA A 195 -11.78 -20.26 -5.54
CA ALA A 195 -13.14 -20.77 -5.44
C ALA A 195 -13.46 -21.85 -6.48
N THR A 196 -12.65 -21.97 -7.54
CA THR A 196 -12.86 -23.01 -8.57
C THR A 196 -12.46 -24.39 -8.05
N SER A 197 -11.45 -24.45 -7.19
CA SER A 197 -10.93 -25.68 -6.57
C SER A 197 -11.29 -25.81 -5.07
N ASP A 198 -11.93 -24.79 -4.51
CA ASP A 198 -12.21 -24.62 -3.08
C ASP A 198 -10.94 -24.84 -2.22
N GLN A 199 -9.83 -24.24 -2.66
CA GLN A 199 -8.54 -24.34 -2.00
C GLN A 199 -8.10 -23.01 -1.40
N LEU A 200 -7.51 -23.08 -0.21
CA LEU A 200 -6.90 -21.95 0.47
C LEU A 200 -5.39 -22.18 0.56
N ASN A 201 -4.62 -21.31 -0.08
CA ASN A 201 -3.17 -21.25 0.06
C ASN A 201 -2.78 -20.09 1.00
N THR A 202 -1.64 -20.22 1.67
CA THR A 202 -1.25 -19.33 2.77
C THR A 202 0.24 -19.01 2.69
N ASP A 203 0.62 -17.76 2.91
CA ASP A 203 2.01 -17.31 2.81
C ASP A 203 2.31 -16.15 3.78
N LEU A 204 3.58 -15.70 3.81
CA LEU A 204 4.09 -14.57 4.58
C LEU A 204 3.81 -14.68 6.09
N TYR A 205 4.22 -15.80 6.68
CA TYR A 205 3.95 -16.13 8.07
C TYR A 205 4.65 -15.21 9.07
N PHE A 206 3.91 -14.76 10.08
CA PHE A 206 4.41 -14.01 11.24
C PHE A 206 4.27 -14.80 12.55
N ASP A 207 5.11 -14.46 13.52
CA ASP A 207 5.16 -15.15 14.82
C ASP A 207 3.90 -14.85 15.65
N GLU A 208 3.37 -15.87 16.35
CA GLU A 208 2.13 -15.72 17.14
C GLU A 208 2.22 -14.72 18.30
N ARG A 209 3.43 -14.34 18.70
CA ARG A 209 3.66 -13.34 19.74
C ARG A 209 3.51 -11.91 19.23
N MET A 210 3.53 -11.71 17.92
CA MET A 210 3.26 -10.40 17.34
C MET A 210 1.79 -10.05 17.55
N ASP A 211 1.55 -8.84 18.04
CA ASP A 211 0.21 -8.27 18.21
C ASP A 211 -0.07 -7.30 17.07
N GLY A 212 -1.20 -7.45 16.38
CA GLY A 212 -1.67 -6.58 15.32
C GLY A 212 -1.87 -5.12 15.75
N THR A 213 -2.08 -4.89 17.05
CA THR A 213 -2.20 -3.54 17.63
C THR A 213 -0.86 -2.83 17.81
N GLY A 214 0.25 -3.56 17.64
CA GLY A 214 1.61 -3.06 17.78
C GLY A 214 2.15 -2.31 16.57
N PHE A 215 1.33 -1.92 15.59
CA PHE A 215 1.79 -1.11 14.46
C PHE A 215 0.61 -0.43 13.78
N MET A 216 0.90 0.66 13.08
CA MET A 216 -0.12 1.35 12.29
C MET A 216 -0.46 0.53 11.05
N SER A 217 -1.75 0.20 10.89
CA SER A 217 -2.25 -0.50 9.70
C SER A 217 -2.00 0.31 8.43
N THR A 218 -1.71 -0.39 7.35
CA THR A 218 -1.56 0.21 6.01
C THR A 218 -2.83 -0.01 5.21
N LEU A 219 -3.54 1.09 4.91
CA LEU A 219 -4.72 1.04 4.06
C LEU A 219 -4.34 0.69 2.62
N ASN A 220 -5.16 -0.14 1.96
CA ASN A 220 -4.98 -0.54 0.56
C ASN A 220 -3.61 -1.18 0.27
N ASN A 221 -3.08 -1.93 1.24
CA ASN A 221 -1.75 -2.52 1.18
C ASN A 221 -1.61 -3.73 0.24
N LEU A 222 -2.73 -4.23 -0.29
CA LEU A 222 -2.81 -5.20 -1.37
C LEU A 222 -3.56 -4.58 -2.56
N THR A 223 -2.83 -4.16 -3.60
CA THR A 223 -3.42 -3.47 -4.76
C THR A 223 -2.67 -3.77 -6.04
N GLU A 224 -3.39 -4.00 -7.14
CA GLU A 224 -2.83 -4.36 -8.46
C GLU A 224 -1.80 -5.51 -8.37
N GLY A 225 -2.07 -6.51 -7.53
CA GLY A 225 -1.18 -7.65 -7.30
C GLY A 225 0.08 -7.34 -6.49
N ASN A 226 0.21 -6.15 -5.92
CA ASN A 226 1.36 -5.78 -5.08
C ASN A 226 0.97 -5.76 -3.61
N LEU A 227 1.83 -6.28 -2.75
CA LEU A 227 1.64 -6.35 -1.30
C LEU A 227 2.83 -5.73 -0.57
N TYR A 228 2.54 -4.87 0.40
CA TYR A 228 3.52 -4.43 1.40
C TYR A 228 2.95 -4.59 2.81
N LEU A 229 3.82 -4.89 3.77
CA LEU A 229 3.45 -5.08 5.17
C LEU A 229 4.25 -4.09 6.05
N PRO A 230 3.62 -3.47 7.07
CA PRO A 230 4.25 -2.41 7.89
C PRO A 230 5.64 -2.77 8.44
N LEU A 231 5.83 -3.99 8.93
CA LEU A 231 7.08 -4.42 9.56
C LEU A 231 8.03 -5.14 8.61
N ASN A 232 7.73 -5.16 7.31
CA ASN A 232 8.55 -5.83 6.31
C ASN A 232 9.38 -4.83 5.50
N ASP A 233 10.57 -5.21 5.07
CA ASP A 233 11.42 -4.39 4.17
C ASP A 233 11.16 -4.72 2.70
N THR A 234 10.38 -5.77 2.43
CA THR A 234 10.14 -6.29 1.10
C THR A 234 8.75 -5.91 0.60
N LEU A 235 8.69 -5.38 -0.62
CA LEU A 235 7.49 -5.29 -1.43
C LEU A 235 7.35 -6.59 -2.24
N TYR A 236 6.16 -7.16 -2.26
CA TYR A 236 5.88 -8.41 -2.94
C TYR A 236 4.97 -8.21 -4.16
N THR A 237 5.15 -9.06 -5.17
CA THR A 237 4.12 -9.39 -6.15
C THR A 237 3.40 -10.64 -5.69
N VAL A 238 2.08 -10.66 -5.77
CA VAL A 238 1.22 -11.78 -5.38
C VAL A 238 0.61 -12.38 -6.63
N ASP A 239 0.68 -13.70 -6.73
CA ASP A 239 -0.04 -14.50 -7.72
C ASP A 239 -0.75 -15.68 -7.03
N LYS A 240 -1.36 -16.57 -7.81
CA LYS A 240 -2.09 -17.74 -7.29
C LYS A 240 -1.22 -18.72 -6.47
N THR A 241 0.08 -18.67 -6.63
CA THR A 241 1.04 -19.59 -5.98
C THR A 241 1.57 -19.05 -4.66
N GLY A 242 1.55 -17.72 -4.46
CA GLY A 242 2.06 -17.08 -3.26
C GLY A 242 2.60 -15.68 -3.52
N ALA A 243 3.42 -15.20 -2.59
CA ALA A 243 4.14 -13.94 -2.72
C ALA A 243 5.57 -14.18 -3.25
N SER A 244 5.98 -13.35 -4.19
CA SER A 244 7.37 -13.26 -4.66
C SER A 244 7.91 -11.86 -4.38
N ALA A 245 9.16 -11.78 -3.92
CA ALA A 245 9.79 -10.49 -3.64
C ALA A 245 9.95 -9.68 -4.94
N LYS A 246 9.42 -8.46 -4.96
CA LYS A 246 9.52 -7.50 -6.07
C LYS A 246 10.66 -6.52 -5.84
N TYR A 247 10.67 -5.86 -4.69
CA TYR A 247 11.72 -4.93 -4.27
C TYR A 247 12.07 -5.15 -2.82
N VAL A 248 13.35 -4.97 -2.48
CA VAL A 248 13.77 -4.79 -1.10
C VAL A 248 14.08 -3.31 -0.86
N LEU A 249 13.44 -2.73 0.15
CA LEU A 249 13.60 -1.34 0.54
C LEU A 249 14.75 -1.24 1.54
N ARG A 250 15.84 -0.58 1.14
CA ARG A 250 17.05 -0.43 1.95
C ARG A 250 17.09 0.95 2.58
N TYR A 251 17.28 0.98 3.90
CA TYR A 251 17.32 2.21 4.67
C TYR A 251 18.72 2.39 5.25
N ALA A 252 19.02 3.61 5.72
CA ALA A 252 20.24 3.80 6.51
C ALA A 252 20.23 2.89 7.76
N ASP A 253 21.37 2.27 8.10
CA ASP A 253 21.54 1.27 9.17
C ASP A 253 20.81 1.60 10.49
N ARG A 254 20.77 2.89 10.86
CA ARG A 254 20.10 3.33 12.09
C ARG A 254 18.61 3.00 12.08
N TYR A 255 17.94 3.15 10.94
CA TYR A 255 16.51 2.91 10.81
C TYR A 255 16.21 1.41 10.77
N GLU A 256 17.07 0.62 10.12
CA GLU A 256 16.96 -0.83 10.13
C GLU A 256 17.11 -1.39 11.56
N LYS A 257 18.15 -0.94 12.29
CA LYS A 257 18.36 -1.33 13.69
C LYS A 257 17.19 -0.95 14.59
N ASN A 258 16.66 0.26 14.46
CA ASN A 258 15.52 0.71 15.24
C ASN A 258 14.26 -0.13 14.96
N LYS A 259 14.03 -0.48 13.68
CA LYS A 259 12.92 -1.36 13.29
C LYS A 259 13.10 -2.78 13.84
N GLU A 260 14.30 -3.34 13.76
CA GLU A 260 14.62 -4.66 14.33
C GLU A 260 14.44 -4.70 15.85
N GLU A 261 14.85 -3.64 16.56
CA GLU A 261 14.64 -3.51 17.99
C GLU A 261 13.15 -3.44 18.33
N TYR A 262 12.38 -2.67 17.57
CA TYR A 262 10.93 -2.59 17.74
C TYR A 262 10.24 -3.96 17.55
N ILE A 263 10.59 -4.68 16.48
CA ILE A 263 10.09 -6.04 16.23
C ILE A 263 10.47 -6.97 17.38
N ARG A 264 11.70 -6.87 17.91
CA ARG A 264 12.13 -7.68 19.07
C ARG A 264 11.26 -7.41 20.29
N THR A 265 10.94 -6.15 20.57
CA THR A 265 10.05 -5.78 21.68
C THR A 265 8.67 -6.40 21.49
N CYS A 266 8.09 -6.31 20.29
CA CYS A 266 6.80 -6.92 19.95
C CYS A 266 6.77 -8.44 20.18
N LEU A 267 7.91 -9.13 20.05
CA LEU A 267 8.02 -10.58 20.27
C LEU A 267 8.17 -10.97 21.76
N THR A 268 8.36 -10.00 22.65
CA THR A 268 8.65 -10.25 24.07
C THR A 268 7.59 -9.69 25.02
N GLU A 269 6.91 -8.62 24.64
CA GLU A 269 5.85 -7.99 25.42
C GLU A 269 4.71 -7.51 24.52
N PRO A 270 3.45 -7.49 25.02
CA PRO A 270 2.34 -6.86 24.30
C PRO A 270 2.59 -5.36 24.10
N ILE A 271 2.32 -4.88 22.89
CA ILE A 271 2.40 -3.46 22.54
C ILE A 271 1.00 -2.89 22.48
N THR A 272 0.72 -1.84 23.24
CA THR A 272 -0.55 -1.12 23.15
C THR A 272 -0.56 -0.21 21.93
N ALA A 273 -1.76 0.15 21.45
CA ALA A 273 -1.91 1.13 20.37
C ALA A 273 -1.16 2.45 20.68
N ASP A 274 -1.25 2.94 21.92
CA ASP A 274 -0.53 4.14 22.36
C ASP A 274 1.00 3.99 22.23
N LYS A 275 1.56 2.84 22.61
CA LYS A 275 3.01 2.57 22.44
C LYS A 275 3.40 2.49 20.96
N ALA A 276 2.53 1.94 20.11
CA ALA A 276 2.76 1.87 18.66
C ALA A 276 2.72 3.26 18.02
N GLU A 277 1.76 4.08 18.43
CA GLU A 277 1.66 5.48 18.04
C GLU A 277 2.86 6.30 18.54
N ASP A 278 3.30 6.11 19.78
CA ASP A 278 4.50 6.75 20.33
C ASP A 278 5.76 6.37 19.55
N ALA A 279 5.94 5.08 19.22
CA ALA A 279 7.08 4.63 18.42
C ALA A 279 7.10 5.27 17.01
N PHE A 280 5.91 5.43 16.43
CA PHE A 280 5.72 6.13 15.16
C PHE A 280 6.09 7.63 15.27
N HIS A 281 5.57 8.34 16.28
CA HIS A 281 5.85 9.77 16.51
C HIS A 281 7.30 10.03 16.91
N GLN A 282 7.94 9.10 17.62
CA GLN A 282 9.37 9.16 17.93
C GLN A 282 10.25 8.95 16.70
N GLY A 283 9.68 8.52 15.56
CA GLY A 283 10.36 8.38 14.29
C GLY A 283 11.52 7.40 14.32
N ALA A 284 11.31 6.29 15.01
CA ALA A 284 12.31 5.24 15.13
C ALA A 284 12.71 4.70 13.74
N TYR A 285 11.75 4.54 12.83
CA TYR A 285 11.97 4.03 11.47
C TYR A 285 10.89 4.57 10.51
N PRO A 286 11.12 4.52 9.18
CA PRO A 286 10.14 4.94 8.18
C PRO A 286 9.01 3.92 8.03
N HIS A 287 7.80 4.41 7.81
CA HIS A 287 6.62 3.61 7.51
C HIS A 287 6.17 3.84 6.07
N LEU A 288 6.15 2.79 5.25
CA LEU A 288 5.54 2.83 3.93
C LEU A 288 4.02 2.87 4.09
N ILE A 289 3.41 3.98 3.69
CA ILE A 289 1.96 4.22 3.82
C ILE A 289 1.22 4.00 2.51
N THR A 290 1.89 4.15 1.37
CA THR A 290 1.29 3.93 0.05
C THR A 290 2.33 3.41 -0.92
N TYR A 291 1.97 2.34 -1.62
CA TYR A 291 2.65 1.88 -2.82
C TYR A 291 1.68 1.85 -3.99
N LEU A 292 2.06 2.50 -5.08
CA LEU A 292 1.38 2.41 -6.37
C LEU A 292 2.43 2.29 -7.46
N ASN A 293 2.07 1.69 -8.59
CA ASN A 293 2.92 1.73 -9.76
C ASN A 293 2.11 2.07 -11.01
N CYS A 294 2.71 2.87 -11.86
CA CYS A 294 2.31 3.04 -13.25
C CYS A 294 3.39 2.42 -14.15
N ASP A 295 3.20 2.42 -15.47
CA ASP A 295 4.14 1.77 -16.39
C ASP A 295 5.58 2.32 -16.26
N SER A 296 5.73 3.62 -15.99
CA SER A 296 7.05 4.28 -15.97
C SER A 296 7.74 4.26 -14.62
N LEU A 297 6.98 4.24 -13.51
CA LEU A 297 7.57 4.39 -12.17
C LEU A 297 6.73 3.76 -11.05
N SER A 298 7.42 3.40 -9.97
CA SER A 298 6.84 3.05 -8.67
C SER A 298 6.83 4.28 -7.75
N LEU A 299 5.68 4.53 -7.14
CA LEU A 299 5.45 5.56 -6.12
C LEU A 299 5.56 4.90 -4.74
N LEU A 300 6.50 5.37 -3.93
CA LEU A 300 6.80 4.86 -2.59
C LEU A 300 6.62 5.99 -1.59
N PHE A 301 5.45 6.08 -0.97
CA PHE A 301 5.16 7.16 -0.05
C PHE A 301 5.30 6.68 1.38
N MET A 302 6.15 7.36 2.13
CA MET A 302 6.48 7.01 3.49
C MET A 302 6.27 8.19 4.42
N ARG A 303 6.11 7.87 5.71
CA ARG A 303 6.10 8.86 6.79
C ARG A 303 7.08 8.44 7.86
N MET A 304 7.73 9.43 8.47
CA MET A 304 8.56 9.26 9.66
C MET A 304 8.47 10.55 10.48
N LYS A 305 7.92 10.47 11.70
CA LYS A 305 7.49 11.64 12.48
C LYS A 305 6.47 12.49 11.68
N ASP A 306 6.70 13.79 11.65
CA ASP A 306 5.93 14.78 10.90
C ASP A 306 6.40 14.94 9.45
N ARG A 307 7.43 14.19 9.03
CA ARG A 307 7.99 14.29 7.68
C ARG A 307 7.35 13.27 6.73
N LEU A 308 6.87 13.78 5.59
CA LEU A 308 6.41 12.97 4.47
C LEU A 308 7.54 12.79 3.46
N TYR A 309 7.68 11.58 2.92
CA TYR A 309 8.66 11.19 1.91
C TYR A 309 7.93 10.62 0.70
N TYR A 310 8.06 11.29 -0.44
CA TYR A 310 7.46 10.89 -1.71
C TYR A 310 8.59 10.39 -2.60
N GLY A 311 8.74 9.07 -2.65
CA GLY A 311 9.72 8.38 -3.47
C GLY A 311 9.17 8.05 -4.86
N PHE A 312 9.99 8.26 -5.88
CA PHE A 312 9.72 7.94 -7.28
C PHE A 312 10.87 7.09 -7.82
N TYR A 313 10.63 5.79 -7.92
CA TYR A 313 11.58 4.82 -8.44
C TYR A 313 11.26 4.48 -9.88
N TYR A 314 12.24 4.58 -10.79
CA TYR A 314 12.10 4.30 -12.21
C TYR A 314 12.72 2.92 -12.53
N PRO A 315 11.92 1.84 -12.65
CA PRO A 315 12.46 0.48 -12.73
C PRO A 315 13.41 0.24 -13.90
N HIS A 316 13.15 0.88 -15.05
CA HIS A 316 13.96 0.73 -16.26
C HIS A 316 15.38 1.30 -16.12
N THR A 317 15.56 2.32 -15.28
CA THR A 317 16.86 3.02 -15.12
C THR A 317 17.49 2.77 -13.75
N GLY A 318 16.74 2.23 -12.79
CA GLY A 318 17.16 2.09 -11.40
C GLY A 318 17.25 3.42 -10.63
N ILE A 319 16.82 4.54 -11.23
CA ILE A 319 16.91 5.85 -10.60
C ILE A 319 15.83 6.00 -9.54
N TYR A 320 16.21 6.45 -8.35
CA TYR A 320 15.30 6.88 -7.29
C TYR A 320 15.36 8.41 -7.11
N LYS A 321 14.21 9.06 -7.07
CA LYS A 321 14.04 10.46 -6.72
C LYS A 321 13.17 10.60 -5.49
N GLU A 322 13.47 11.59 -4.65
CA GLU A 322 12.75 11.83 -3.42
C GLU A 322 12.34 13.31 -3.33
N ALA A 323 11.08 13.54 -2.98
CA ALA A 323 10.63 14.79 -2.39
C ALA A 323 10.26 14.54 -0.94
N ASN A 324 10.57 15.46 -0.04
CA ASN A 324 10.18 15.36 1.36
C ASN A 324 10.01 16.75 2.01
N SER A 325 9.14 16.84 3.02
CA SER A 325 8.93 18.06 3.83
C SER A 325 8.19 17.74 5.13
N THR A 326 8.36 18.59 6.14
CA THR A 326 7.62 18.55 7.42
C THR A 326 6.46 19.55 7.48
N GLU A 327 6.50 20.61 6.68
CA GLU A 327 5.57 21.75 6.81
C GLU A 327 4.53 21.83 5.69
N ARG A 328 4.82 21.20 4.55
CA ARG A 328 4.00 21.28 3.34
C ARG A 328 4.05 20.00 2.55
N TRP A 329 3.19 19.91 1.55
CA TRP A 329 3.17 18.79 0.63
C TRP A 329 4.46 18.73 -0.19
N PRO A 330 5.14 17.56 -0.27
CA PRO A 330 6.43 17.43 -0.95
C PRO A 330 6.39 17.74 -2.46
N ILE A 331 5.22 17.59 -3.09
CA ILE A 331 5.02 17.87 -4.51
C ILE A 331 4.33 19.21 -4.68
N VAL A 332 5.02 20.11 -5.35
CA VAL A 332 4.50 21.43 -5.72
C VAL A 332 3.77 21.29 -7.04
N ASN A 333 2.46 21.46 -7.00
CA ASN A 333 1.64 21.44 -8.20
C ASN A 333 1.78 22.75 -8.98
N ASP A 334 2.71 22.77 -9.93
CA ASP A 334 3.00 23.89 -10.83
C ASP A 334 2.32 23.77 -12.20
N LEU A 335 1.57 22.68 -12.43
CA LEU A 335 0.74 22.52 -13.63
C LEU A 335 -0.60 23.23 -13.47
N HIS A 336 -1.25 23.09 -12.31
CA HIS A 336 -2.59 23.66 -12.07
C HIS A 336 -2.91 23.65 -10.56
N LYS A 337 -3.13 24.79 -9.91
CA LYS A 337 -3.07 24.93 -8.43
C LYS A 337 -4.25 24.33 -7.64
N THR A 338 -5.14 23.59 -8.29
CA THR A 338 -6.45 23.18 -7.73
C THR A 338 -6.52 21.78 -7.14
N PHE A 339 -5.39 21.10 -6.97
CA PHE A 339 -5.37 19.83 -6.26
C PHE A 339 -4.02 19.53 -5.62
N LEU A 340 -4.08 18.66 -4.61
CA LEU A 340 -2.92 18.04 -4.00
C LEU A 340 -2.54 16.77 -4.75
N PHE A 341 -1.26 16.58 -5.04
CA PHE A 341 -0.74 15.29 -5.51
C PHE A 341 -0.83 14.23 -4.39
N SER A 342 -1.99 13.61 -4.26
CA SER A 342 -2.28 12.48 -3.38
C SER A 342 -2.92 11.36 -4.20
N PRO A 343 -2.10 10.55 -4.87
CA PRO A 343 -2.54 9.40 -5.68
C PRO A 343 -3.42 8.44 -4.89
N ARG A 344 -4.53 8.03 -5.51
CA ARG A 344 -5.47 7.03 -5.00
C ARG A 344 -5.46 5.74 -5.82
N CYS A 345 -5.04 5.82 -7.07
CA CYS A 345 -4.98 4.71 -8.01
C CYS A 345 -3.96 5.01 -9.11
N ALA A 346 -3.44 3.97 -9.76
CA ALA A 346 -2.64 4.07 -10.98
C ALA A 346 -3.09 2.99 -11.97
N LYS A 347 -3.11 3.31 -13.27
CA LYS A 347 -3.48 2.35 -14.33
C LYS A 347 -2.84 2.74 -15.66
N GLY A 348 -2.10 1.81 -16.25
CA GLY A 348 -1.17 2.11 -17.33
C GLY A 348 -0.17 3.18 -16.87
N ASN A 349 0.22 4.10 -17.75
CA ASN A 349 1.11 5.20 -17.39
C ASN A 349 0.41 6.46 -16.82
N ARG A 350 -0.65 6.26 -16.02
CA ARG A 350 -1.43 7.35 -15.42
C ARG A 350 -1.61 7.13 -13.93
N VAL A 351 -1.67 8.25 -13.21
CA VAL A 351 -1.93 8.30 -11.77
C VAL A 351 -3.18 9.15 -11.55
N TYR A 352 -4.04 8.73 -10.62
CA TYR A 352 -5.31 9.38 -10.34
C TYR A 352 -5.32 9.93 -8.92
N CYS A 353 -5.57 11.22 -8.79
CA CYS A 353 -5.86 11.89 -7.51
C CYS A 353 -7.34 12.25 -7.46
N VAL A 354 -7.79 12.73 -6.30
CA VAL A 354 -9.13 13.29 -6.09
C VAL A 354 -8.98 14.67 -5.49
N THR A 355 -9.82 15.62 -5.91
CA THR A 355 -9.91 16.94 -5.32
C THR A 355 -11.37 17.34 -5.10
N ASP A 356 -11.58 18.23 -4.15
CA ASP A 356 -12.89 18.77 -3.82
C ASP A 356 -13.23 19.97 -4.72
N PRO A 357 -14.50 20.18 -5.13
CA PRO A 357 -14.90 21.32 -5.94
C PRO A 357 -14.50 22.68 -5.35
N SER A 358 -14.47 22.82 -4.02
CA SER A 358 -14.08 24.07 -3.35
C SER A 358 -12.66 24.52 -3.71
N ALA A 359 -11.77 23.63 -4.15
CA ALA A 359 -10.44 23.98 -4.60
C ALA A 359 -10.47 24.87 -5.86
N PHE A 360 -11.38 24.61 -6.79
CA PHE A 360 -11.55 25.40 -8.02
C PHE A 360 -12.21 26.75 -7.77
N LEU A 361 -13.17 26.79 -6.86
CA LEU A 361 -13.85 28.02 -6.47
C LEU A 361 -12.89 29.00 -5.78
N LYS A 362 -11.95 28.50 -4.96
CA LYS A 362 -10.94 29.33 -4.27
C LYS A 362 -9.93 29.95 -5.22
N GLU A 363 -9.50 29.23 -6.25
CA GLU A 363 -8.50 29.71 -7.22
C GLU A 363 -9.11 30.59 -8.33
N ASN A 364 -10.44 30.84 -8.33
CA ASN A 364 -11.19 31.50 -9.41
C ASN A 364 -10.91 30.87 -10.79
N GLU A 365 -10.78 29.55 -10.82
CA GLU A 365 -10.34 28.85 -12.02
C GLU A 365 -11.53 28.41 -12.88
N ASN A 366 -11.82 29.18 -13.93
CA ASN A 366 -12.99 28.98 -14.80
C ASN A 366 -12.86 27.79 -15.78
N SER A 367 -11.91 26.88 -15.59
CA SER A 367 -11.68 25.74 -16.49
C SER A 367 -12.77 24.67 -16.37
N LEU A 368 -13.52 24.66 -15.27
CA LEU A 368 -14.65 23.77 -15.02
C LEU A 368 -15.82 24.56 -14.43
N THR A 369 -17.05 24.16 -14.77
CA THR A 369 -18.26 24.65 -14.11
C THR A 369 -18.64 23.65 -13.02
N VAL A 370 -18.35 24.01 -11.77
CA VAL A 370 -18.64 23.17 -10.58
C VAL A 370 -19.28 24.01 -9.49
N ARG A 371 -20.05 23.36 -8.62
CA ARG A 371 -20.68 23.95 -7.43
C ARG A 371 -20.04 23.39 -6.18
N GLU A 372 -20.23 24.07 -5.05
CA GLU A 372 -19.64 23.65 -3.78
C GLU A 372 -20.20 22.31 -3.30
N GLU A 373 -21.47 22.04 -3.61
CA GLU A 373 -22.18 20.79 -3.29
C GLU A 373 -21.94 19.65 -4.29
N ASP A 374 -21.13 19.86 -5.33
CA ASP A 374 -20.85 18.81 -6.31
C ASP A 374 -20.01 17.68 -5.71
N ASN A 375 -20.13 16.49 -6.30
CA ASN A 375 -19.26 15.38 -5.98
C ASN A 375 -17.79 15.68 -6.28
N PRO A 376 -16.84 14.94 -5.65
CA PRO A 376 -15.42 15.11 -5.90
C PRO A 376 -15.02 14.96 -7.37
N ILE A 377 -13.93 15.63 -7.73
CA ILE A 377 -13.38 15.64 -9.08
C ILE A 377 -12.19 14.69 -9.12
N ILE A 378 -12.20 13.73 -10.05
CA ILE A 378 -11.03 12.89 -10.32
C ILE A 378 -10.02 13.71 -11.14
N VAL A 379 -8.76 13.66 -10.73
CA VAL A 379 -7.64 14.27 -11.45
C VAL A 379 -6.81 13.16 -12.07
N GLU A 380 -6.89 13.00 -13.38
CA GLU A 380 -6.05 12.10 -14.15
C GLU A 380 -4.74 12.80 -14.50
N ILE A 381 -3.62 12.19 -14.11
CA ILE A 381 -2.27 12.73 -14.29
C ILE A 381 -1.52 11.82 -15.25
N PHE A 382 -1.08 12.40 -16.36
CA PHE A 382 -0.31 11.69 -17.39
C PHE A 382 1.17 11.76 -17.02
N MET A 383 1.72 10.61 -16.61
CA MET A 383 3.09 10.54 -16.11
C MET A 383 4.09 10.54 -17.27
N LYS A 384 5.26 11.15 -17.05
CA LYS A 384 6.35 11.12 -18.04
C LYS A 384 6.88 9.71 -18.20
N ALA A 385 6.94 9.23 -19.44
CA ALA A 385 7.76 8.07 -19.79
C ALA A 385 9.24 8.47 -19.71
N ARG A 386 10.02 7.80 -18.86
CA ARG A 386 11.45 8.06 -18.69
C ARG A 386 12.27 6.80 -18.81
#